data_AF-A0A7C5C8Y9-F1
#
_entry.id   AF-A0A7C5C8Y9-F1
#
_cell.length_a   1.000
_cell.length_b   1.000
_cell.length_c   1.000
_cell.angle_alpha   90.00
_cell.angle_beta   90.00
_cell.angle_gamma   90.00
#
_symmetry.space_group_name_H-M   'P 1'
#
loop_
_entity.id
_entity.type
_entity.pdbx_description
1 polymer ?
#
loop_
_entity_poly.entity_id
_entity_poly.type
_entity_poly.pdbx_seq_one_letter_code
_entity_poly.pdbx_strand_id
1 'polypeptide(L)' 'MDTRQRPSMIAAVDLGSNSFHMIVARVTDGDIHVVDRLRETVRLAAGLDERGELQGPAVERA' A
#
# COMPACT_ATOMS: atom_id res chain seq x y z
N MET A 1 33.80 -8.45 -9.02
CA MET A 1 32.38 -8.87 -9.06
C MET A 1 31.82 -8.65 -7.66
N ASP A 2 31.09 -7.57 -7.43
CA ASP A 2 30.50 -7.29 -6.11
C ASP A 2 29.28 -8.21 -5.93
N THR A 3 29.45 -9.30 -5.18
CA THR A 3 28.42 -10.33 -4.93
C THR A 3 27.49 -9.98 -3.77
N ARG A 4 27.47 -8.73 -3.31
CA ARG A 4 26.41 -8.28 -2.40
C ARG A 4 25.14 -8.06 -3.20
N GLN A 5 24.46 -9.16 -3.53
CA GLN A 5 23.08 -9.13 -3.98
C GLN A 5 22.28 -8.54 -2.83
N ARG A 6 22.06 -7.22 -2.89
CA ARG A 6 21.21 -6.56 -1.92
C ARG A 6 19.85 -7.26 -2.00
N PRO A 7 19.29 -7.70 -0.87
CA PRO A 7 17.98 -8.32 -0.89
C PRO A 7 17.01 -7.39 -1.62
N SER A 8 16.27 -7.92 -2.58
CA SER A 8 15.31 -7.12 -3.32
C SER A 8 14.18 -6.74 -2.37
N MET A 9 13.98 -5.45 -2.14
CA MET A 9 12.87 -4.97 -1.34
C MET A 9 11.71 -4.67 -2.28
N ILE A 10 10.56 -5.25 -1.99
CA ILE A 10 9.31 -5.02 -2.71
C ILE A 10 8.28 -4.43 -1.76
N ALA A 11 7.35 -3.65 -2.30
CA ALA A 11 6.18 -3.18 -1.59
C ALA A 11 4.92 -3.49 -2.40
N ALA A 12 3.86 -3.86 -1.70
CA ALA A 12 2.53 -4.00 -2.27
C ALA A 12 1.59 -3.04 -1.53
N VAL A 13 0.76 -2.33 -2.30
CA VAL A 13 -0.23 -1.38 -1.79
C VAL A 13 -1.60 -1.80 -2.31
N ASP A 14 -2.58 -1.82 -1.41
CA ASP A 14 -4.00 -2.00 -1.72
C ASP A 14 -4.78 -0.83 -1.14
N LEU A 15 -5.63 -0.21 -1.96
CA LEU A 15 -6.44 0.93 -1.57
C LEU A 15 -7.91 0.59 -1.81
N GLY A 16 -8.61 0.24 -0.73
CA GLY A 16 -10.04 -0.02 -0.72
C GLY A 16 -10.84 1.20 -0.26
N SER A 17 -12.15 1.14 -0.46
CA SER A 17 -13.07 2.22 -0.08
C SER A 17 -13.13 2.52 1.42
N ASN A 18 -12.63 1.61 2.27
CA ASN A 18 -12.62 1.76 3.72
C ASN A 18 -11.21 1.84 4.32
N SER A 19 -10.23 1.21 3.67
CA SER A 19 -8.89 1.06 4.23
C SER A 19 -7.82 1.04 3.16
N PHE A 20 -6.68 1.60 3.52
CA PHE A 20 -5.41 1.47 2.82
C PHE A 20 -4.57 0.39 3.53
N HIS A 21 -3.95 -0.48 2.75
CA HIS A 21 -3.03 -1.51 3.24
C HIS A 21 -1.73 -1.43 2.47
N MET A 22 -0.61 -1.46 3.18
CA MET A 22 0.72 -1.56 2.58
C MET A 22 1.51 -2.67 3.25
N ILE A 23 2.23 -3.44 2.46
CA ILE A 23 3.16 -4.46 2.94
C ILE A 23 4.51 -4.21 2.28
N VAL A 24 5.56 -4.18 3.09
CA VAL A 24 6.94 -4.16 2.61
C VAL A 24 7.54 -5.53 2.88
N ALA A 25 8.14 -6.14 1.86
CA ALA A 25 8.76 -7.44 1.96
C ALA A 25 10.16 -7.47 1.36
N ARG A 26 10.98 -8.35 1.91
CA ARG A 26 12.30 -8.68 1.42
C ARG A 26 12.21 -9.97 0.64
N VAL A 27 12.73 -9.97 -0.58
CA VAL A 27 12.87 -11.16 -1.42
C VAL A 27 14.32 -11.62 -1.38
N THR A 28 14.55 -12.87 -0.98
CA THR A 28 15.88 -13.49 -0.92
C THR A 28 15.73 -14.93 -1.37
N ASP A 29 16.52 -15.35 -2.37
CA ASP A 29 16.50 -16.71 -2.92
C ASP A 29 15.10 -17.23 -3.36
N GLY A 30 14.21 -16.32 -3.74
CA GLY A 30 12.83 -16.63 -4.13
C GLY A 30 11.82 -16.62 -2.97
N ASP A 31 12.29 -16.58 -1.73
CA ASP A 31 11.46 -16.48 -0.54
C ASP A 31 11.08 -15.02 -0.24
N ILE A 32 9.83 -14.84 0.19
CA ILE A 32 9.27 -13.53 0.54
C ILE A 32 9.12 -13.44 2.06
N HIS A 33 9.87 -12.53 2.67
CA HIS A 33 9.77 -12.21 4.10
C HIS A 33 9.14 -10.84 4.30
N VAL A 34 7.97 -10.79 4.92
CA VAL A 34 7.35 -9.50 5.27
C VAL A 34 8.18 -8.81 6.35
N VAL A 35 8.59 -7.58 6.04
CA VAL A 35 9.37 -6.70 6.92
C VAL A 35 8.46 -5.80 7.73
N ASP A 36 7.43 -5.24 7.07
CA ASP A 36 6.47 -4.36 7.75
C ASP A 36 5.09 -4.40 7.08
N ARG A 37 4.07 -4.02 7.84
CA ARG A 37 2.69 -3.90 7.38
C ARG A 37 2.07 -2.65 7.97
N LEU A 38 1.47 -1.83 7.12
CA LEU A 38 0.66 -0.68 7.50
C LEU A 38 -0.80 -0.92 7.11
N ARG A 39 -1.70 -0.50 7.99
CA ARG A 39 -3.14 -0.46 7.72
C ARG A 39 -3.71 0.83 8.27
N GLU A 40 -4.36 1.60 7.40
CA GLU A 40 -5.03 2.84 7.78
C GLU A 40 -6.47 2.84 7.31
N THR A 41 -7.34 3.50 8.08
CA THR A 41 -8.76 3.64 7.73
C THR A 41 -8.95 4.96 6.99
N VAL A 42 -9.38 4.89 5.73
CA VAL A 42 -9.48 6.06 4.84
C VAL A 42 -10.93 6.47 4.53
N ARG A 43 -11.88 5.53 4.60
CA ARG A 43 -13.33 5.73 4.35
C ARG A 43 -13.62 6.58 3.10
N LEU A 44 -12.96 6.26 1.99
CA LEU A 44 -13.10 6.96 0.70
C LEU A 44 -14.54 6.98 0.19
N ALA A 45 -15.32 5.91 0.42
CA ALA A 45 -16.71 5.86 -0.04
C ALA A 45 -17.61 6.98 0.53
N ALA A 46 -17.27 7.51 1.71
CA ALA A 46 -18.02 8.61 2.31
C ALA A 46 -17.73 9.97 1.65
N GLY A 47 -16.72 10.05 0.76
CA GLY A 47 -16.38 11.26 0.01
C GLY A 47 -16.58 11.14 -1.50
N LEU A 48 -17.31 10.11 -1.95
CA LEU A 48 -17.74 9.99 -3.34
C LEU A 48 -18.97 10.89 -3.57
N ASP A 49 -18.93 11.69 -4.63
CA ASP A 49 -20.12 12.40 -5.12
C ASP A 49 -21.04 11.51 -5.97
N GLU A 50 -22.14 12.06 -6.47
CA GLU A 50 -23.11 11.35 -7.32
C GLU A 50 -22.53 10.84 -8.65
N ARG A 51 -21.34 11.32 -9.04
CA ARG A 51 -20.61 10.90 -10.25
C ARG A 51 -19.54 9.86 -9.95
N GLY A 52 -19.35 9.51 -8.68
CA GLY A 52 -18.32 8.57 -8.24
C GLY A 52 -16.92 9.19 -8.19
N GLU A 53 -16.81 10.52 -8.12
CA GLU A 53 -15.54 11.22 -7.97
C GLU A 53 -15.26 11.47 -6.48
N LEU A 54 -14.02 11.21 -6.06
CA LEU A 54 -13.59 11.53 -4.70
C LEU A 54 -13.39 13.05 -4.59
N GLN A 55 -14.06 13.67 -3.63
CA GLN A 55 -13.93 15.11 -3.38
C GLN A 55 -13.51 15.42 -1.93
N GLY A 56 -12.88 16.59 -1.76
CA GLY A 56 -12.58 17.16 -0.45
C GLY A 56 -11.65 16.30 0.43
N PRO A 57 -11.92 16.17 1.74
CA PRO A 57 -11.02 15.49 2.68
C PRO A 57 -10.81 13.99 2.43
N ALA A 58 -11.60 13.35 1.55
CA ALA A 58 -11.40 11.96 1.19
C ALA A 58 -10.20 11.78 0.24
N VAL A 59 -9.90 12.77 -0.60
CA VAL A 59 -8.71 12.75 -1.46
C VAL A 59 -7.44 12.92 -0.64
N GLU A 60 -7.44 13.82 0.36
CA GLU A 60 -6.28 14.06 1.22
C GLU A 60 -5.90 12.87 2.11
N ARG A 61 -6.81 11.92 2.32
CA ARG A 61 -6.58 10.69 3.10
C ARG A 61 -6.19 9.48 2.25
N ALA A 62 -6.30 9.56 0.92
CA ALA A 62 -5.99 8.48 -0.02
C ALA A 62 -4.50 8.45 -0.37
#